data_AF-A0A2N1P0P0-F1
#
_entry.id   AF-A0A2N1P0P0-F1
#
_cell.length_a   1.000
_cell.length_b   1.000
_cell.length_c   1.000
_cell.angle_alpha   90.00
_cell.angle_beta   90.00
_cell.angle_gamma   90.00
#
_symmetry.space_group_name_H-M   'P 1'
#
loop_
_entity.id
_entity.type
_entity.pdbx_description
1 polymer ?
#
loop_
_entity_poly.entity_id
_entity_poly.type
_entity_poly.pdbx_seq_one_letter_code
_entity_poly.pdbx_strand_id
1 'polypeptide(L)'
;MIPDWALSITCILLDLKFLLFFRIFEYFGIYFAIIFGVAKRVFFFLLVLAIIIASFAHGFFLLLHPRNLLDSLNEQNPNDSNNPWTLYNTYNQVDENGNILNETLIQVPSENTNLFYSYPTSLLATYLFLTGNQNSLSPWAPKPTTENTLLFILMAVFSFLIVIYLMNLFIGLLNMAIEKDNDRALYLVQKAEVLAEIELFYLLPHQRRWRSWFPEVIYCRVDVEKTRIYIKEAIKKGTVFTDYI
;
A
#
# COMPACT_ATOMS: atom_id res chain seq x y z
N MET A 1 -27.69 -11.24 -14.08
CA MET A 1 -26.68 -10.34 -14.66
C MET A 1 -25.47 -10.35 -13.75
N ILE A 2 -24.25 -10.45 -14.31
CA ILE A 2 -23.02 -10.30 -13.52
C ILE A 2 -22.90 -8.82 -13.17
N PRO A 3 -22.62 -8.45 -11.92
CA PRO A 3 -22.52 -7.04 -11.55
C PRO A 3 -21.25 -6.40 -12.13
N ASP A 4 -21.34 -5.13 -12.52
CA ASP A 4 -20.25 -4.41 -13.20
C ASP A 4 -18.96 -4.35 -12.38
N TRP A 5 -19.07 -4.23 -11.04
CA TRP A 5 -17.91 -4.26 -10.16
C TRP A 5 -17.13 -5.58 -10.24
N ALA A 6 -17.83 -6.71 -10.44
CA ALA A 6 -17.19 -8.02 -10.55
C ALA A 6 -16.45 -8.15 -11.88
N LEU A 7 -17.02 -7.61 -12.97
CA LEU A 7 -16.36 -7.58 -14.27
C LEU A 7 -15.09 -6.73 -14.21
N SER A 8 -15.15 -5.55 -13.58
CA SER A 8 -13.99 -4.67 -13.37
C SER A 8 -12.88 -5.34 -12.57
N ILE A 9 -13.20 -5.97 -11.44
CA ILE A 9 -12.21 -6.71 -10.63
C ILE A 9 -11.60 -7.85 -11.44
N THR A 10 -12.42 -8.59 -12.18
CA THR A 10 -11.94 -9.71 -13.01
C THR A 10 -10.97 -9.25 -14.09
N CYS A 11 -11.26 -8.11 -14.73
CA CYS A 11 -10.38 -7.50 -15.73
C CYS A 11 -9.02 -7.11 -15.12
N ILE A 12 -9.02 -6.42 -13.97
CA ILE A 12 -7.79 -6.05 -13.25
C ILE A 12 -6.98 -7.29 -12.87
N LEU A 13 -7.63 -8.33 -12.34
CA LEU A 13 -6.97 -9.58 -11.98
C LEU A 13 -6.39 -10.31 -13.19
N LEU A 14 -7.08 -10.26 -14.33
CA LEU A 14 -6.60 -10.82 -15.60
C LEU A 14 -5.33 -10.08 -16.07
N ASP A 15 -5.35 -8.75 -16.05
CA ASP A 15 -4.22 -7.91 -16.46
C ASP A 15 -3.00 -8.11 -15.55
N LEU A 16 -3.21 -8.18 -14.23
CA LEU A 16 -2.15 -8.50 -13.26
C LEU A 16 -1.60 -9.90 -13.48
N LYS A 17 -2.45 -10.90 -13.74
CA LYS A 17 -2.02 -12.26 -14.07
C LYS A 17 -1.25 -12.31 -15.37
N PHE A 18 -1.66 -11.53 -16.36
CA PHE A 18 -0.95 -11.39 -17.63
C PHE A 18 0.47 -10.84 -17.40
N LEU A 19 0.61 -9.81 -16.55
CA LEU A 19 1.92 -9.25 -16.19
C LEU A 19 2.85 -10.30 -15.56
N LEU A 20 2.33 -11.20 -14.73
CA LEU A 20 3.14 -12.24 -14.08
C LEU A 20 3.78 -13.23 -15.06
N PHE A 21 3.23 -13.42 -16.26
CA PHE A 21 3.87 -14.27 -17.27
C PHE A 21 5.22 -13.70 -17.74
N PHE A 22 5.43 -12.39 -17.63
CA PHE A 22 6.70 -11.78 -18.02
C PHE A 22 7.86 -12.16 -17.09
N ARG A 23 7.60 -12.71 -15.91
CA ARG A 23 8.63 -13.18 -14.96
C ARG A 23 9.60 -14.21 -15.56
N ILE A 24 9.17 -14.96 -16.57
CA ILE A 24 9.99 -16.01 -17.22
C ILE A 24 11.07 -15.41 -18.13
N PHE A 25 10.84 -14.22 -18.69
CA PHE A 25 11.80 -13.55 -19.57
C PHE A 25 12.87 -12.85 -18.75
N GLU A 26 14.14 -12.96 -19.15
CA GLU A 26 15.26 -12.43 -18.36
C GLU A 26 15.22 -10.92 -18.15
N TYR A 27 14.82 -10.16 -19.16
CA TYR A 27 14.74 -8.70 -19.07
C TYR A 27 13.74 -8.23 -18.00
N PHE A 28 12.56 -8.86 -17.92
CA PHE A 28 11.52 -8.50 -16.94
C PHE A 28 11.65 -9.26 -15.63
N GLY A 29 12.11 -10.51 -15.68
CA GLY A 29 12.20 -11.42 -14.55
C GLY A 29 13.12 -10.94 -13.44
N ILE A 30 14.17 -10.18 -13.76
CA ILE A 30 15.01 -9.53 -12.76
C ILE A 30 14.20 -8.53 -11.92
N TYR A 31 13.37 -7.71 -12.55
CA TYR A 31 12.51 -6.75 -11.84
C TYR A 31 11.46 -7.46 -10.99
N PHE A 32 10.81 -8.51 -11.51
CA PHE A 32 9.89 -9.33 -10.71
C PHE A 32 10.59 -9.97 -9.51
N ALA A 33 11.84 -10.41 -9.68
CA ALA A 33 12.62 -10.99 -8.60
C ALA A 33 12.87 -10.01 -7.46
N ILE A 34 13.26 -8.77 -7.82
CA ILE A 34 13.44 -7.67 -6.86
C ILE A 34 12.10 -7.34 -6.19
N ILE A 35 11.01 -7.16 -6.95
CA ILE A 35 9.68 -6.81 -6.42
C ILE A 35 9.23 -7.85 -5.37
N PHE A 36 9.31 -9.14 -5.69
CA PHE A 36 8.90 -10.19 -4.75
C PHE A 36 9.85 -10.35 -3.56
N GLY A 37 11.16 -10.19 -3.77
CA GLY A 37 12.15 -10.23 -2.68
C GLY A 37 11.90 -9.11 -1.67
N VAL A 38 11.82 -7.88 -2.18
CA VAL A 38 11.57 -6.68 -1.38
C VAL A 38 10.23 -6.79 -0.65
N ALA A 39 9.17 -7.19 -1.34
CA ALA A 39 7.84 -7.36 -0.74
C ALA A 39 7.86 -8.31 0.47
N LYS A 40 8.56 -9.45 0.37
CA LYS A 40 8.70 -10.40 1.50
C LYS A 40 9.45 -9.78 2.68
N ARG A 41 10.46 -8.95 2.43
CA ARG A 41 11.24 -8.30 3.51
C ARG A 41 10.47 -7.21 4.22
N VAL A 42 9.71 -6.39 3.49
CA VAL A 42 8.99 -5.24 4.07
C VAL A 42 7.58 -5.57 4.56
N PHE A 43 7.07 -6.78 4.30
CA PHE A 43 5.71 -7.19 4.65
C PHE A 43 5.35 -6.95 6.12
N PHE A 44 6.21 -7.37 7.06
CA PHE A 44 5.96 -7.17 8.49
C PHE A 44 5.96 -5.70 8.90
N PHE A 45 6.80 -4.88 8.26
CA PHE A 45 6.79 -3.44 8.49
C PHE A 45 5.46 -2.83 8.05
N LEU A 46 4.94 -3.19 6.87
CA LEU A 46 3.64 -2.74 6.37
C LEU A 46 2.49 -3.15 7.29
N LEU A 47 2.55 -4.36 7.86
CA LEU A 47 1.56 -4.84 8.82
C LEU A 47 1.55 -3.99 10.11
N VAL A 48 2.74 -3.67 10.65
CA VAL A 48 2.87 -2.76 11.80
C VAL A 48 2.32 -1.37 11.46
N LEU A 49 2.71 -0.82 10.31
CA LEU A 49 2.22 0.47 9.83
C LEU A 49 0.69 0.49 9.72
N ALA A 50 0.08 -0.55 9.16
CA ALA A 50 -1.37 -0.65 9.01
C ALA A 50 -2.09 -0.67 10.37
N ILE A 51 -1.55 -1.40 11.36
CA ILE A 51 -2.11 -1.43 12.72
C ILE A 51 -2.02 -0.05 13.38
N ILE A 52 -0.90 0.66 13.21
CA ILE A 52 -0.75 2.01 13.77
C ILE A 52 -1.74 2.97 13.10
N ILE A 53 -1.85 2.97 11.76
CA ILE A 53 -2.83 3.79 11.02
C ILE A 53 -4.26 3.49 11.47
N ALA A 54 -4.63 2.21 11.61
CA ALA A 54 -5.94 1.80 12.09
C ALA A 54 -6.22 2.27 13.53
N SER A 55 -5.18 2.31 14.37
CA SER A 55 -5.27 2.82 15.75
C SER A 55 -5.55 4.31 15.78
N PHE A 56 -4.86 5.09 14.95
CA PHE A 56 -5.15 6.53 14.80
C PHE A 56 -6.52 6.78 14.18
N ALA A 57 -6.92 6.01 13.16
CA ALA A 57 -8.25 6.12 12.58
C ALA A 57 -9.36 5.84 13.60
N HIS A 58 -9.13 4.89 14.51
CA HIS A 58 -10.03 4.64 15.63
C HIS A 58 -10.04 5.81 16.63
N GLY A 59 -8.89 6.39 16.95
CA GLY A 59 -8.80 7.59 17.81
C GLY A 59 -9.51 8.80 17.22
N PHE A 60 -9.30 9.10 15.93
CA PHE A 60 -10.02 10.15 15.22
C PHE A 60 -11.52 9.86 15.15
N PHE A 61 -11.90 8.62 14.88
CA PHE A 61 -13.29 8.19 14.90
C PHE A 61 -13.94 8.52 16.24
N LEU A 62 -13.38 8.04 17.36
CA LEU A 62 -13.97 8.31 18.68
C LEU A 62 -14.06 9.81 19.03
N LEU A 63 -13.10 10.61 18.57
CA LEU A 63 -13.07 12.05 18.85
C LEU A 63 -14.05 12.85 17.98
N LEU A 64 -14.24 12.45 16.71
CA LEU A 64 -14.97 13.22 15.69
C LEU A 64 -16.33 12.59 15.32
N HIS A 65 -16.67 11.48 15.93
CA HIS A 65 -17.96 10.83 15.74
C HIS A 65 -19.09 11.66 16.38
N PRO A 66 -20.23 11.85 15.68
CA PRO A 66 -21.41 12.49 16.27
C PRO A 66 -22.01 11.63 17.38
N ARG A 67 -22.60 12.27 18.39
CA ARG A 67 -23.12 11.59 19.59
C ARG A 67 -24.36 10.74 19.32
N ASN A 68 -25.23 11.18 18.41
CA ASN A 68 -26.49 10.51 18.07
C ASN A 68 -26.51 10.06 16.60
N LEU A 69 -26.16 8.81 16.33
CA LEU A 69 -26.02 8.29 14.97
C LEU A 69 -27.34 8.33 14.17
N LEU A 70 -28.45 7.85 14.76
CA LEU A 70 -29.73 7.63 14.07
C LEU A 70 -30.40 8.92 13.57
N ASP A 71 -30.24 10.00 14.33
CA ASP A 71 -30.89 11.28 14.05
C ASP A 71 -29.92 12.34 13.51
N SER A 72 -28.60 12.10 13.52
CA SER A 72 -27.61 13.13 13.16
C SER A 72 -27.71 13.67 11.73
N LEU A 73 -28.26 12.90 10.77
CA LEU A 73 -28.51 13.40 9.41
C LEU A 73 -29.89 14.05 9.27
N ASN A 74 -30.83 13.75 10.17
CA ASN A 74 -32.22 14.20 10.07
C ASN A 74 -32.53 15.38 11.01
N GLU A 75 -31.76 15.54 12.09
CA GLU A 75 -31.98 16.52 13.13
C GLU A 75 -30.72 17.32 13.46
N GLN A 76 -30.91 18.64 13.57
CA GLN A 76 -29.88 19.56 14.02
C GLN A 76 -29.71 19.44 15.54
N ASN A 77 -28.49 19.10 15.98
CA ASN A 77 -28.14 19.14 17.40
C ASN A 77 -27.04 20.18 17.66
N PRO A 78 -27.39 21.41 18.09
CA PRO A 78 -26.42 22.47 18.32
C PRO A 78 -25.47 22.20 19.49
N ASN A 79 -25.77 21.21 20.35
CA ASN A 79 -24.90 20.82 21.47
C ASN A 79 -23.82 19.81 21.08
N ASP A 80 -23.84 19.31 19.85
CA ASP A 80 -22.88 18.37 19.32
C ASP A 80 -22.05 19.02 18.20
N SER A 81 -20.79 19.35 18.49
CA SER A 81 -19.88 19.98 17.52
C SER A 81 -19.49 19.07 16.35
N ASN A 82 -19.73 17.76 16.47
CA ASN A 82 -19.41 16.77 15.44
C ASN A 82 -20.64 16.41 14.58
N ASN A 83 -21.81 17.01 14.85
CA ASN A 83 -23.00 16.79 14.06
C ASN A 83 -22.78 17.31 12.62
N PRO A 84 -23.15 16.55 11.57
CA PRO A 84 -23.04 17.02 10.19
C PRO A 84 -23.72 18.37 9.92
N TRP A 85 -24.83 18.67 10.61
CA TRP A 85 -25.52 19.96 10.61
C TRP A 85 -24.79 21.09 11.37
N THR A 86 -23.60 20.87 11.92
CA THR A 86 -22.72 21.95 12.40
C THR A 86 -21.48 22.14 11.53
N LEU A 87 -21.22 21.20 10.62
CA LEU A 87 -20.04 21.15 9.74
C LEU A 87 -20.36 21.45 8.27
N TYR A 88 -21.61 21.80 7.97
CA TYR A 88 -22.09 22.09 6.62
C TYR A 88 -21.49 23.38 6.06
N ASN A 89 -21.45 23.45 4.73
CA ASN A 89 -21.07 24.68 4.04
C ASN A 89 -22.24 25.67 4.01
N THR A 90 -21.97 26.90 4.46
CA THR A 90 -22.86 28.05 4.30
C THR A 90 -22.49 28.84 3.06
N TYR A 91 -23.48 29.16 2.23
CA TYR A 91 -23.32 29.99 1.05
C TYR A 91 -24.04 31.32 1.26
N ASN A 92 -23.28 32.41 1.21
CA ASN A 92 -23.83 33.75 1.23
C ASN A 92 -24.34 34.11 -0.16
N GLN A 93 -25.56 34.64 -0.26
CA GLN A 93 -26.02 35.20 -1.52
C GLN A 93 -25.36 36.57 -1.75
N VAL A 94 -25.12 36.90 -3.02
CA VAL A 94 -24.46 38.14 -3.43
C VAL A 94 -25.32 38.82 -4.49
N ASP A 95 -25.53 40.14 -4.37
CA ASP A 95 -26.25 40.91 -5.39
C ASP A 95 -25.42 41.09 -6.68
N GLU A 96 -26.04 41.67 -7.72
CA GLU A 96 -25.36 41.95 -9.01
C GLU A 96 -24.13 42.86 -8.85
N ASN A 97 -24.01 43.57 -7.73
CA ASN A 97 -22.95 44.53 -7.44
C ASN A 97 -21.85 43.94 -6.53
N GLY A 98 -21.95 42.68 -6.09
CA GLY A 98 -20.98 42.04 -5.22
C GLY A 98 -21.24 42.21 -3.71
N ASN A 99 -22.35 42.81 -3.29
CA ASN A 99 -22.69 42.96 -1.88
C ASN A 99 -23.34 41.69 -1.33
N ILE A 100 -22.94 41.29 -0.12
CA ILE A 100 -23.49 40.13 0.56
C ILE A 100 -24.91 40.44 1.05
N LEU A 101 -25.88 39.65 0.60
CA LEU A 101 -27.25 39.68 1.07
C LEU A 101 -27.37 38.96 2.43
N ASN A 102 -28.33 39.36 3.25
CA ASN A 102 -28.57 38.76 4.58
C ASN A 102 -29.20 37.36 4.53
N GLU A 103 -29.38 36.79 3.33
CA GLU A 103 -29.91 35.45 3.11
C GLU A 103 -28.75 34.46 2.92
N THR A 104 -28.77 33.39 3.73
CA THR A 104 -27.75 32.33 3.68
C THR A 104 -28.40 31.01 3.28
N LEU A 105 -27.80 30.33 2.32
CA LEU A 105 -28.20 28.99 1.91
C LEU A 105 -27.29 27.97 2.60
N ILE A 106 -27.88 26.88 3.07
CA ILE A 106 -27.15 25.81 3.76
C ILE A 106 -27.14 24.56 2.90
N GLN A 107 -25.99 23.88 2.83
CA GLN A 107 -25.92 22.57 2.20
C GLN A 107 -26.58 21.53 3.13
N VAL A 108 -27.53 20.75 2.60
CA VAL A 108 -28.06 19.59 3.33
C VAL A 108 -26.91 18.61 3.57
N PRO A 109 -26.61 18.26 4.83
CA PRO A 109 -25.49 17.41 5.14
C PRO A 109 -25.72 15.98 4.66
N SER A 110 -24.62 15.28 4.40
CA SER A 110 -24.60 13.87 4.05
C SER A 110 -23.53 13.16 4.88
N GLU A 111 -23.42 11.84 4.75
CA GLU A 111 -22.32 11.07 5.35
C GLU A 111 -20.93 11.61 4.95
N ASN A 112 -20.82 12.25 3.78
CA ASN A 112 -19.56 12.83 3.31
C ASN A 112 -19.21 14.17 3.99
N THR A 113 -20.17 14.82 4.66
CA THR A 113 -19.94 16.06 5.40
C THR A 113 -19.11 15.81 6.67
N ASN A 114 -19.31 14.67 7.33
CA ASN A 114 -18.45 14.17 8.39
C ASN A 114 -17.99 12.75 8.06
N LEU A 115 -16.78 12.61 7.50
CA LEU A 115 -16.21 11.30 7.17
C LEU A 115 -15.94 10.41 8.39
N PHE A 116 -16.00 10.94 9.62
CA PHE A 116 -15.89 10.16 10.85
C PHE A 116 -17.25 9.64 11.37
N TYR A 117 -18.31 9.78 10.55
CA TYR A 117 -19.63 9.22 10.83
C TYR A 117 -19.60 7.68 10.96
N SER A 118 -18.79 6.99 10.15
CA SER A 118 -18.63 5.53 10.24
C SER A 118 -17.15 5.14 10.36
N TYR A 119 -16.89 3.96 10.93
CA TYR A 119 -15.52 3.47 11.05
C TYR A 119 -14.83 3.19 9.68
N PRO A 120 -15.52 2.62 8.66
CA PRO A 120 -14.92 2.49 7.33
C PRO A 120 -14.57 3.84 6.69
N THR A 121 -15.43 4.85 6.85
CA THR A 121 -15.16 6.19 6.31
C THR A 121 -14.08 6.92 7.10
N SER A 122 -13.91 6.63 8.41
CA SER A 122 -12.81 7.20 9.20
C SER A 122 -11.44 6.62 8.81
N LEU A 123 -11.40 5.33 8.44
CA LEU A 123 -10.20 4.72 7.85
C LEU A 123 -9.83 5.43 6.54
N LEU A 124 -10.81 5.68 5.67
CA LEU A 124 -10.61 6.43 4.43
C LEU A 124 -10.13 7.86 4.71
N ALA A 125 -10.75 8.57 5.66
CA ALA A 125 -10.36 9.92 6.05
C ALA A 125 -8.91 9.98 6.56
N THR A 126 -8.49 8.99 7.34
CA THR A 126 -7.12 8.90 7.88
C THR A 126 -6.12 8.55 6.79
N TYR A 127 -6.49 7.70 5.83
CA TYR A 127 -5.68 7.44 4.62
C TYR A 127 -5.53 8.70 3.75
N LEU A 128 -6.60 9.46 3.54
CA LEU A 128 -6.54 10.73 2.81
C LEU A 128 -5.60 11.72 3.52
N PHE A 129 -5.69 11.80 4.85
CA PHE A 129 -4.79 12.64 5.64
C PHE A 129 -3.33 12.20 5.54
N LEU A 130 -3.06 10.89 5.54
CA LEU A 130 -1.72 10.32 5.29
C LEU A 130 -1.13 10.79 3.96
N THR A 131 -1.95 10.89 2.91
CA THR A 131 -1.53 11.37 1.58
C THR A 131 -1.43 12.90 1.47
N GLY A 132 -1.71 13.62 2.57
CA GLY A 132 -1.65 15.07 2.63
C GLY A 132 -2.97 15.79 2.31
N ASN A 133 -4.06 15.06 2.07
CA ASN A 133 -5.38 15.65 1.85
C ASN A 133 -6.03 15.97 3.21
N GLN A 134 -6.20 17.27 3.49
CA GLN A 134 -6.74 17.77 4.75
C GLN A 134 -8.27 18.00 4.72
N ASN A 135 -8.94 17.77 3.59
CA ASN A 135 -10.37 18.06 3.42
C ASN A 135 -11.23 17.27 4.42
N SER A 136 -10.77 16.10 4.84
CA SER A 136 -11.46 15.29 5.83
C SER A 136 -11.43 15.89 7.24
N LEU A 137 -10.50 16.78 7.56
CA LEU A 137 -10.29 17.39 8.87
C LEU A 137 -10.49 18.92 8.87
N SER A 138 -10.61 19.54 7.70
CA SER A 138 -10.82 20.98 7.54
C SER A 138 -12.11 21.53 8.19
N PRO A 139 -13.21 20.77 8.38
CA PRO A 139 -14.40 21.29 9.06
C PRO A 139 -14.16 21.73 10.51
N TRP A 140 -13.17 21.14 11.19
CA TRP A 140 -12.83 21.48 12.58
C TRP A 140 -11.81 22.62 12.64
N ALA A 141 -12.31 23.86 12.50
CA ALA A 141 -11.51 25.06 12.70
C ALA A 141 -10.99 25.16 14.16
N PRO A 142 -9.81 25.79 14.39
CA PRO A 142 -9.23 25.95 15.72
C PRO A 142 -10.07 26.88 16.60
N LYS A 143 -11.07 26.31 17.27
CA LYS A 143 -11.79 26.96 18.38
C LYS A 143 -11.09 26.59 19.70
N PRO A 144 -11.07 27.48 20.71
CA PRO A 144 -10.42 27.24 22.00
C PRO A 144 -11.24 26.28 22.88
N THR A 145 -11.48 25.07 22.39
CA THR A 145 -12.09 23.96 23.13
C THR A 145 -11.05 22.87 23.37
N THR A 146 -11.21 22.11 24.46
CA THR A 146 -10.32 21.00 24.82
C THR A 146 -10.30 19.91 23.75
N GLU A 147 -11.45 19.55 23.18
CA GLU A 147 -11.59 18.54 22.12
C GLU A 147 -10.83 18.96 20.84
N ASN A 148 -10.96 20.21 20.41
CA ASN A 148 -10.22 20.73 19.26
C ASN A 148 -8.71 20.77 19.52
N THR A 149 -8.30 21.16 20.73
CA THR A 149 -6.88 21.16 21.11
C THR A 149 -6.29 19.76 21.03
N LEU A 150 -7.02 18.75 21.53
CA LEU A 150 -6.62 17.34 21.42
C LEU A 150 -6.56 16.87 19.96
N LEU A 151 -7.51 17.28 19.11
CA LEU A 151 -7.48 16.98 17.68
C LEU A 151 -6.20 17.48 17.01
N PHE A 152 -5.83 18.75 17.21
CA PHE A 152 -4.62 19.32 16.60
C PHE A 152 -3.35 18.66 17.14
N ILE A 153 -3.30 18.32 18.42
CA ILE A 153 -2.18 17.54 18.99
C ILE A 153 -2.11 16.16 18.32
N LEU A 154 -3.23 15.46 18.19
CA LEU A 154 -3.29 14.15 17.55
C LEU A 154 -2.87 14.21 16.07
N MET A 155 -3.29 15.24 15.34
CA MET A 155 -2.87 15.50 13.95
C MET A 155 -1.36 15.76 13.85
N ALA A 156 -0.81 16.57 14.75
CA ALA A 156 0.63 16.86 14.78
C ALA A 156 1.45 15.59 15.09
N VAL A 157 1.01 14.81 16.08
CA VAL A 157 1.64 13.53 16.45
C VAL A 157 1.53 12.52 15.31
N PHE A 158 0.36 12.40 14.66
CA PHE A 158 0.17 11.53 13.50
C PHE A 158 1.12 11.91 12.35
N SER A 159 1.20 13.20 12.01
CA SER A 159 2.07 13.68 10.94
C SER A 159 3.54 13.39 11.25
N PHE A 160 3.99 13.69 12.47
CA PHE A 160 5.36 13.40 12.88
C PHE A 160 5.68 11.90 12.88
N LEU A 161 4.82 11.08 13.48
CA LEU A 161 5.06 9.65 13.63
C LEU A 161 4.94 8.90 12.29
N ILE A 162 3.84 9.09 11.56
CA ILE A 162 3.57 8.33 10.35
C ILE A 162 4.28 8.94 9.15
N VAL A 163 3.97 10.21 8.84
CA VAL A 163 4.41 10.86 7.59
C VAL A 163 5.91 11.14 7.63
N ILE A 164 6.43 11.66 8.74
CA ILE A 164 7.85 12.00 8.84
C ILE A 164 8.67 10.77 9.24
N TYR A 165 8.37 10.11 10.35
CA TYR A 165 9.23 9.05 10.84
C TYR A 165 9.02 7.72 10.08
N LEU A 166 7.81 7.16 10.08
CA LEU A 166 7.58 5.82 9.52
C LEU A 166 7.67 5.77 7.99
N MET A 167 7.19 6.78 7.24
CA MET A 167 7.36 6.78 5.79
C MET A 167 8.84 6.91 5.39
N ASN A 168 9.62 7.76 6.07
CA ASN A 168 11.05 7.88 5.77
C ASN A 168 11.81 6.61 6.17
N LEU A 169 11.45 5.99 7.29
CA LEU A 169 11.98 4.68 7.68
C LEU A 169 11.62 3.60 6.65
N PHE A 170 10.39 3.61 6.14
CA PHE A 170 9.93 2.68 5.11
C PHE A 170 10.75 2.83 3.82
N ILE A 171 10.97 4.06 3.36
CA ILE A 171 11.80 4.35 2.19
C ILE A 171 13.24 3.85 2.41
N GLY A 172 13.80 4.07 3.60
CA GLY A 172 15.14 3.55 3.95
C GLY A 172 15.22 2.02 3.93
N LEU A 173 14.22 1.34 4.50
CA LEU A 173 14.10 -0.12 4.48
C LEU A 173 13.92 -0.66 3.05
N LEU A 174 13.12 0.03 2.23
CA LEU A 174 12.92 -0.32 0.83
C LEU A 174 14.24 -0.24 0.06
N ASN A 175 15.00 0.85 0.24
CA ASN A 175 16.29 1.02 -0.41
C ASN A 175 17.28 -0.09 -0.03
N MET A 176 17.38 -0.40 1.27
CA MET A 176 18.24 -1.48 1.76
C MET A 176 17.81 -2.87 1.24
N ALA A 177 16.50 -3.12 1.18
CA ALA A 177 15.97 -4.37 0.65
C ALA A 177 16.24 -4.51 -0.87
N ILE A 178 16.10 -3.42 -1.63
CA ILE A 178 16.40 -3.40 -3.07
C ILE A 178 17.89 -3.68 -3.30
N GLU A 179 18.78 -3.02 -2.56
CA GLU A 179 20.23 -3.24 -2.69
C GLU A 179 20.61 -4.70 -2.42
N LYS A 180 19.98 -5.33 -1.42
CA LYS A 180 20.21 -6.73 -1.06
C LYS A 180 19.63 -7.74 -2.05
N ASP A 181 18.47 -7.44 -2.63
CA ASP A 181 17.77 -8.36 -3.55
C ASP A 181 18.10 -8.12 -5.04
N ASN A 182 19.00 -7.17 -5.35
CA ASN A 182 19.52 -6.91 -6.69
C ASN A 182 20.52 -7.97 -7.20
N ASP A 183 20.37 -9.22 -6.75
CA ASP A 183 21.22 -10.33 -7.14
C ASP A 183 20.56 -11.17 -8.22
N ARG A 184 21.27 -11.38 -9.34
CA ARG A 184 20.85 -12.28 -10.43
C ARG A 184 20.51 -13.70 -9.93
N ALA A 185 21.05 -14.09 -8.78
CA ALA A 185 20.73 -15.36 -8.11
C ALA A 185 19.24 -15.49 -7.75
N LEU A 186 18.59 -14.43 -7.26
CA LEU A 186 17.16 -14.45 -6.90
C LEU A 186 16.27 -14.69 -8.12
N TYR A 187 16.61 -14.08 -9.25
CA TYR A 187 15.92 -14.36 -10.52
C TYR A 187 16.10 -15.83 -10.95
N LEU A 188 17.31 -16.38 -10.86
CA LEU A 188 17.55 -17.78 -11.23
C LEU A 188 16.77 -18.75 -10.33
N VAL A 189 16.70 -18.48 -9.02
CA VAL A 189 15.89 -19.27 -8.07
C VAL A 189 14.41 -19.20 -8.43
N GLN A 190 13.87 -18.00 -8.70
CA GLN A 190 12.47 -17.85 -9.11
C GLN A 190 12.16 -18.53 -10.44
N LYS A 191 13.09 -18.47 -11.40
CA LYS A 191 12.94 -19.16 -12.69
C LYS A 191 12.94 -20.68 -12.50
N ALA A 192 13.80 -21.20 -11.64
CA ALA A 192 13.83 -22.63 -11.32
C ALA A 192 12.55 -23.08 -10.60
N GLU A 193 12.02 -22.27 -9.69
CA GLU A 193 10.74 -22.53 -9.01
C GLU A 193 9.58 -22.61 -10.02
N VAL A 194 9.50 -21.67 -10.97
CA VAL A 194 8.49 -21.69 -12.05
C VAL A 194 8.64 -22.94 -12.93
N LEU A 195 9.87 -23.31 -13.30
CA LEU A 195 10.12 -24.49 -14.12
C LEU A 195 9.71 -25.77 -13.38
N ALA A 196 10.04 -25.89 -12.10
CA ALA A 196 9.62 -27.02 -11.27
C ALA A 196 8.08 -27.12 -11.15
N GLU A 197 7.39 -25.99 -11.04
CA GLU A 197 5.92 -25.96 -11.04
C GLU A 197 5.32 -26.43 -12.37
N ILE A 198 5.89 -25.98 -13.50
CA ILE A 198 5.52 -26.44 -14.84
C ILE A 198 5.76 -27.95 -14.98
N GLU A 199 6.92 -28.42 -14.55
CA GLU A 199 7.28 -29.83 -14.57
C GLU A 199 6.30 -30.67 -13.77
N LEU A 200 5.91 -30.23 -12.57
CA LEU A 200 5.07 -31.01 -11.67
C LEU A 200 3.59 -31.00 -12.06
N PHE A 201 3.05 -29.86 -12.50
CA PHE A 201 1.60 -29.69 -12.70
C PHE A 201 1.15 -29.66 -14.16
N TYR A 202 2.01 -29.25 -15.09
CA TYR A 202 1.62 -29.00 -16.47
C TYR A 202 2.17 -30.02 -17.48
N LEU A 203 3.24 -30.75 -17.14
CA LEU A 203 3.81 -31.79 -18.01
C LEU A 203 3.22 -33.18 -17.75
N LEU A 204 2.84 -33.86 -18.83
CA LEU A 204 2.40 -35.26 -18.80
C LEU A 204 3.57 -36.22 -18.53
N PRO A 205 3.32 -37.43 -17.99
CA PRO A 205 4.37 -38.38 -17.63
C PRO A 205 5.30 -38.76 -18.80
N HIS A 206 4.81 -38.74 -20.04
CA HIS A 206 5.62 -39.04 -21.21
C HIS A 206 6.54 -37.88 -21.61
N GLN A 207 6.10 -36.62 -21.45
CA GLN A 207 6.90 -35.43 -21.76
C GLN A 207 8.07 -35.27 -20.79
N ARG A 208 7.90 -35.64 -19.51
CA ARG A 208 8.99 -35.64 -18.51
C ARG A 208 10.11 -36.64 -18.81
N ARG A 209 9.86 -37.64 -19.66
CA ARG A 209 10.84 -38.68 -20.03
C ARG A 209 11.58 -38.36 -21.33
N TRP A 210 11.28 -37.21 -21.96
CA TRP A 210 11.97 -36.79 -23.17
C TRP A 210 13.37 -36.26 -22.84
N ARG A 211 14.39 -37.05 -23.20
CA ARG A 211 15.81 -36.71 -23.03
C ARG A 211 16.22 -35.38 -23.67
N SER A 212 15.50 -34.90 -24.68
CA SER A 212 15.77 -33.61 -25.33
C SER A 212 15.34 -32.41 -24.49
N TRP A 213 14.32 -32.55 -23.64
CA TRP A 213 13.83 -31.48 -22.74
C TRP A 213 14.41 -31.62 -21.34
N PHE A 214 14.68 -32.85 -20.91
CA PHE A 214 15.31 -33.20 -19.64
C PHE A 214 16.63 -33.94 -19.90
N PRO A 215 17.70 -33.22 -20.27
CA PRO A 215 18.99 -33.84 -20.49
C PRO A 215 19.57 -34.37 -19.17
N GLU A 216 20.28 -35.49 -19.26
CA GLU A 216 20.94 -36.15 -18.12
C GLU A 216 22.11 -35.32 -17.57
N VAL A 217 22.64 -34.39 -18.38
CA VAL A 217 23.78 -33.51 -18.04
C VAL A 217 23.48 -32.06 -18.45
N ILE A 218 23.67 -31.12 -17.53
CA ILE A 218 23.47 -29.67 -17.77
C ILE A 218 24.83 -28.98 -17.84
N TYR A 219 25.20 -28.44 -19.00
CA TYR A 219 26.41 -27.63 -19.15
C TYR A 219 26.14 -26.17 -18.78
N CYS A 220 26.52 -25.76 -17.57
CA CYS A 220 26.47 -24.36 -17.17
C CYS A 220 27.67 -23.60 -17.73
N ARG A 221 27.43 -22.72 -18.72
CA ARG A 221 28.46 -21.81 -19.23
C ARG A 221 28.57 -20.61 -18.28
N VAL A 222 29.59 -20.60 -17.43
CA VAL A 222 29.85 -19.52 -16.48
C VAL A 222 30.86 -18.54 -17.07
N ASP A 223 30.62 -17.25 -16.88
CA ASP A 223 31.55 -16.18 -17.27
C ASP A 223 32.90 -16.36 -16.55
N VAL A 224 33.98 -16.48 -17.32
CA VAL A 224 35.33 -16.77 -16.82
C VAL A 224 35.80 -15.72 -15.82
N GLU A 225 35.42 -14.46 -16.00
CA GLU A 225 35.83 -13.36 -15.13
C GLU A 225 35.17 -13.47 -13.75
N LYS A 226 33.87 -13.78 -13.71
CA LYS A 226 33.17 -14.08 -12.46
C LYS A 226 33.74 -15.32 -11.77
N THR A 227 34.00 -16.40 -12.51
CA THR A 227 34.58 -17.63 -11.95
C THR A 227 35.93 -17.35 -11.28
N ARG A 228 36.74 -16.48 -11.89
CA ARG A 228 38.06 -16.12 -11.35
C ARG A 228 37.97 -15.34 -10.03
N ILE A 229 36.94 -14.50 -9.86
CA ILE A 229 36.68 -13.77 -8.61
C ILE A 229 36.27 -14.76 -7.51
N TYR A 230 35.31 -15.64 -7.80
CA TYR A 230 34.86 -16.65 -6.82
C TYR A 230 35.96 -17.62 -6.41
N ILE A 231 36.80 -18.07 -7.35
CA ILE A 231 37.95 -18.92 -7.03
C ILE A 231 38.92 -18.19 -6.09
N LYS A 232 39.22 -16.91 -6.34
CA LYS A 232 40.10 -16.12 -5.45
C LYS A 232 39.50 -15.96 -4.05
N GLU A 233 38.20 -15.71 -3.93
CA GLU A 233 37.52 -15.65 -2.63
C GLU A 233 37.51 -17.00 -1.90
N ALA A 234 37.30 -18.10 -2.61
CA ALA A 234 37.28 -19.45 -2.04
C ALA A 234 38.67 -19.88 -1.55
N ILE A 235 39.74 -19.56 -2.31
CA ILE A 235 41.13 -19.78 -1.88
C ILE A 235 41.42 -18.97 -0.62
N LYS A 236 40.96 -17.71 -0.56
CA LYS A 236 41.13 -16.83 0.62
C LYS A 236 40.38 -17.34 1.86
N LYS A 237 39.26 -18.06 1.67
CA LYS A 237 38.48 -18.72 2.73
C LYS A 237 39.00 -20.12 3.10
N GLY A 238 40.07 -20.61 2.46
CA GLY A 238 40.68 -21.91 2.75
C GLY A 238 39.94 -23.13 2.17
N THR A 239 38.91 -22.92 1.35
CA THR A 239 38.21 -24.00 0.63
C THR A 239 38.95 -24.32 -0.65
N VAL A 240 39.66 -25.46 -0.67
CA VAL A 240 40.32 -25.99 -1.85
C VAL A 240 39.29 -26.78 -2.66
N PHE A 241 39.00 -26.33 -3.89
CA PHE A 241 38.29 -27.16 -4.86
C PHE A 241 39.28 -28.21 -5.38
N THR A 242 39.23 -29.40 -4.79
CA THR A 242 39.91 -30.58 -5.32
C THR A 242 38.98 -31.25 -6.33
N ASP A 243 39.46 -31.28 -7.57
CA ASP A 243 39.08 -32.11 -8.70
C ASP A 243 37.62 -32.11 -9.17
N TYR A 244 37.41 -31.69 -10.42
CA TYR A 244 37.06 -32.57 -11.55
C TYR A 244 37.18 -31.73 -12.84
N ILE A 245 38.22 -32.04 -13.63
CA ILE A 245 38.40 -31.65 -15.04
C ILE A 245 37.47 -32.50 -15.89
#